data_AF-A0A944KLS6-F1
#
_entry.id   AF-A0A944KLS6-F1
#
_cell.length_a   1.000
_cell.length_b   1.000
_cell.length_c   1.000
_cell.angle_alpha   90.00
_cell.angle_beta   90.00
_cell.angle_gamma   90.00
#
_symmetry.space_group_name_H-M   'P 1'
#
loop_
_entity.id
_entity.type
_entity.pdbx_description
1 polymer ?
#
loop_
_entity_poly.entity_id
_entity_poly.type
_entity_poly.pdbx_seq_one_letter_code
_entity_poly.pdbx_strand_id
1 'polypeptide(L)'
;MRGTKDEVRTEDRSVDGRHGPLPVRLYRGTGPERASLVWVHGGAFSGGSLEQRESDAVARALARRGYVVLTVDYRLAPRWGFRGPVRLAPSANRYPVPVDDVVDAFRDFAERQQDVPLLGGASAGACLAVSAAQSLRDSGALPKKLLLAYGTYHAALPPIPDEVRARTRGCTASSSSGRTPSTG
;
A
#
# COMPACT_ATOMS: atom_id res chain seq x y z
N MET A 1 29.64 -1.68 -24.63
CA MET A 1 28.41 -2.49 -24.71
C MET A 1 27.66 -2.39 -23.38
N ARG A 2 26.63 -1.54 -23.27
CA ARG A 2 25.76 -1.44 -22.08
C ARG A 2 24.58 -2.40 -22.31
N GLY A 3 24.68 -3.63 -21.82
CA GLY A 3 23.62 -4.63 -21.97
C GLY A 3 22.41 -4.33 -21.08
N THR A 4 21.22 -4.27 -21.67
CA THR A 4 19.92 -4.86 -21.26
C THR A 4 19.54 -5.04 -19.77
N LYS A 5 20.13 -4.28 -18.84
CA LYS A 5 19.84 -4.35 -17.40
C LYS A 5 18.57 -3.59 -16.97
N ASP A 6 17.88 -2.92 -17.90
CA ASP A 6 16.73 -2.05 -17.60
C ASP A 6 15.36 -2.66 -17.89
N GLU A 7 15.32 -3.85 -18.49
CA GLU A 7 14.08 -4.51 -18.87
C GLU A 7 13.46 -5.25 -17.67
N VAL A 8 12.18 -4.98 -17.41
CA VAL A 8 11.38 -5.66 -16.39
C VAL A 8 10.28 -6.41 -17.11
N ARG A 9 10.30 -7.74 -16.99
CA ARG A 9 9.20 -8.58 -17.45
C ARG A 9 8.05 -8.48 -16.46
N THR A 10 6.84 -8.27 -16.98
CA THR A 10 5.60 -8.29 -16.21
C THR A 10 4.69 -9.41 -16.69
N GLU A 11 4.00 -10.07 -15.76
CA GLU A 11 3.09 -11.17 -16.05
C GLU A 11 1.87 -11.10 -15.12
N ASP A 12 0.68 -11.04 -15.72
CA ASP A 12 -0.59 -11.06 -14.97
C ASP A 12 -0.97 -12.50 -14.69
N ARG A 13 -1.38 -12.76 -13.45
CA ARG A 13 -1.77 -14.07 -12.95
C ARG A 13 -3.02 -13.96 -12.08
N SER A 14 -3.57 -15.11 -11.74
CA SER A 14 -4.63 -15.24 -10.75
C SER A 14 -4.16 -16.16 -9.63
N VAL A 15 -4.45 -15.78 -8.39
CA VAL A 15 -4.36 -16.63 -7.20
C VAL A 15 -5.76 -17.13 -6.88
N ASP A 16 -5.89 -18.40 -6.51
CA ASP A 16 -7.14 -18.96 -6.02
C ASP A 16 -7.36 -18.54 -4.56
N GLY A 17 -7.89 -17.33 -4.37
CA GLY A 17 -8.20 -16.78 -3.06
C GLY A 17 -9.47 -17.37 -2.43
N ARG A 18 -9.58 -17.32 -1.11
CA ARG A 18 -10.74 -17.84 -0.37
C ARG A 18 -12.05 -17.12 -0.68
N HIS A 19 -11.96 -15.90 -1.23
CA HIS A 19 -13.08 -15.08 -1.67
C HIS A 19 -13.30 -15.15 -3.20
N GLY A 20 -12.66 -16.12 -3.87
CA GLY A 20 -12.64 -16.31 -5.31
C GLY A 20 -11.32 -15.82 -5.95
N PRO A 21 -11.21 -15.91 -7.30
CA PRO A 21 -9.99 -15.52 -8.03
C PRO A 21 -9.50 -14.12 -7.64
N LEU A 22 -8.19 -14.00 -7.42
CA LEU A 22 -7.51 -12.79 -7.01
C LEU A 22 -6.45 -12.41 -8.06
N PRO A 23 -6.66 -11.33 -8.82
CA PRO A 23 -5.68 -10.87 -9.79
C PRO A 23 -4.39 -10.39 -9.11
N VAL A 24 -3.26 -10.77 -9.68
CA VAL A 24 -1.93 -10.34 -9.25
C VAL A 24 -1.05 -10.08 -10.47
N ARG A 25 -0.02 -9.25 -10.31
CA ARG A 25 0.99 -9.00 -11.35
C ARG A 25 2.38 -9.28 -10.81
N LEU A 26 3.11 -10.16 -11.48
CA LEU A 26 4.50 -10.51 -11.19
C LEU A 26 5.44 -9.61 -11.99
N TYR A 27 6.47 -9.10 -11.33
CA TYR A 27 7.53 -8.29 -11.92
C TYR A 27 8.89 -8.96 -11.66
N ARG A 28 9.67 -9.15 -12.72
CA ARG A 28 10.99 -9.78 -12.63
C ARG A 28 11.98 -9.03 -13.53
N GLY A 29 13.11 -8.62 -12.96
CA GLY A 29 14.23 -8.06 -13.73
C GLY A 29 15.03 -9.15 -14.46
N THR A 30 15.93 -8.76 -15.35
CA THR A 30 16.80 -9.68 -16.10
C THR A 30 18.06 -10.12 -15.35
N GLY A 31 18.37 -9.47 -14.22
CA GLY A 31 19.53 -9.77 -13.38
C GLY A 31 19.26 -10.85 -12.32
N PRO A 32 20.27 -11.17 -11.48
CA PRO A 32 20.11 -12.13 -10.40
C PRO A 32 19.05 -11.67 -9.38
N GLU A 33 18.25 -12.62 -8.94
CA GLU A 33 17.20 -12.41 -7.94
C GLU A 33 17.81 -12.29 -6.53
N ARG A 34 17.29 -11.36 -5.74
CA ARG A 34 17.75 -11.06 -4.36
C ARG A 34 16.78 -11.59 -3.32
N ALA A 35 15.50 -11.29 -3.49
CA ALA A 35 14.42 -11.66 -2.59
C ALA A 35 13.07 -11.45 -3.27
N SER A 36 12.06 -12.15 -2.78
CA SER A 36 10.67 -12.00 -3.21
C SER A 36 9.94 -10.99 -2.33
N LEU A 37 9.04 -10.19 -2.90
CA LEU A 37 8.26 -9.16 -2.21
C LEU A 37 6.80 -9.18 -2.67
N VAL A 38 5.87 -9.24 -1.73
CA VAL A 38 4.46 -8.89 -1.97
C VAL A 38 4.27 -7.40 -1.74
N TRP A 39 3.76 -6.67 -2.73
CA TRP A 39 3.56 -5.21 -2.68
C TRP A 39 2.09 -4.84 -2.85
N VAL A 40 1.53 -4.15 -1.85
CA VAL A 40 0.10 -3.81 -1.79
C VAL A 40 -0.10 -2.32 -2.10
N HIS A 41 -0.93 -2.03 -3.10
CA HIS A 41 -1.17 -0.65 -3.54
C HIS A 41 -1.98 0.18 -2.52
N GLY A 42 -1.83 1.50 -2.59
CA GLY A 42 -2.62 2.46 -1.81
C GLY A 42 -4.02 2.67 -2.38
N GLY A 43 -4.66 3.81 -2.05
CA GLY A 43 -5.99 4.14 -2.59
C GLY A 43 -7.12 4.12 -1.56
N ALA A 44 -6.80 4.34 -0.28
CA ALA A 44 -7.78 4.48 0.79
C ALA A 44 -8.77 3.30 0.90
N PHE A 45 -8.31 2.08 0.60
CA PHE A 45 -9.08 0.82 0.61
C PHE A 45 -10.18 0.72 -0.44
N SER A 46 -10.62 1.83 -1.03
CA SER A 46 -11.72 1.92 -2.00
C SER A 46 -11.28 2.31 -3.41
N GLY A 47 -9.98 2.30 -3.66
CA GLY A 47 -9.38 2.65 -4.95
C GLY A 47 -8.01 2.02 -5.12
N GLY A 48 -7.48 2.17 -6.33
CA GLY A 48 -6.25 1.52 -6.78
C GLY A 48 -6.51 0.23 -7.54
N SER A 49 -5.48 -0.25 -8.22
CA SER A 49 -5.47 -1.52 -8.96
C SER A 49 -4.04 -1.85 -9.41
N LEU A 50 -3.87 -2.94 -10.16
CA LEU A 50 -2.61 -3.29 -10.86
C LEU A 50 -2.15 -2.22 -11.86
N GLU A 51 -3.07 -1.37 -12.35
CA GLU A 51 -2.77 -0.29 -13.29
C GLU A 51 -2.40 1.04 -12.60
N GLN A 52 -2.40 1.07 -11.26
CA GLN A 52 -2.02 2.28 -10.53
C GLN A 52 -0.54 2.58 -10.75
N ARG A 53 -0.25 3.66 -11.50
CA ARG A 53 1.11 4.10 -11.86
C ARG A 53 2.05 4.25 -10.68
N GLU A 54 1.54 4.75 -9.55
CA GLU A 54 2.32 4.89 -8.31
C GLU A 54 2.83 3.52 -7.80
N SER A 55 1.98 2.49 -7.87
CA SER A 55 2.32 1.13 -7.45
C SER A 55 3.22 0.43 -8.47
N ASP A 56 2.88 0.51 -9.77
CA ASP A 56 3.67 -0.06 -10.88
C ASP A 56 5.10 0.50 -10.90
N ALA A 57 5.27 1.81 -10.69
CA ALA A 57 6.58 2.45 -10.65
C ALA A 57 7.48 1.87 -9.54
N VAL A 58 6.93 1.64 -8.34
CA VAL A 58 7.66 1.02 -7.23
C VAL A 58 8.01 -0.43 -7.56
N ALA A 59 7.06 -1.22 -8.06
CA ALA A 59 7.28 -2.62 -8.41
C ALA A 59 8.38 -2.77 -9.46
N ARG A 60 8.35 -1.98 -10.54
CA ARG A 60 9.40 -1.97 -11.57
C ARG A 60 10.74 -1.51 -11.01
N ALA A 61 10.77 -0.47 -10.17
CA ALA A 61 12.01 0.04 -9.59
C ALA A 61 12.69 -0.96 -8.64
N LEU A 62 11.92 -1.78 -7.94
CA LEU A 62 12.42 -2.87 -7.11
C LEU A 62 12.83 -4.08 -7.96
N ALA A 63 12.07 -4.39 -9.01
CA ALA A 63 12.40 -5.47 -9.95
C ALA A 63 13.76 -5.25 -10.65
N ARG A 64 14.05 -4.01 -11.08
CA ARG A 64 15.38 -3.65 -11.63
C ARG A 64 16.52 -3.83 -10.63
N ARG A 65 16.22 -3.81 -9.33
CA ARG A 65 17.20 -4.03 -8.26
C ARG A 65 17.33 -5.51 -7.86
N GLY A 66 16.66 -6.41 -8.57
CA GLY A 66 16.71 -7.85 -8.36
C GLY A 66 15.63 -8.40 -7.41
N TYR A 67 14.63 -7.61 -7.02
CA TYR A 67 13.50 -8.16 -6.26
C TYR A 67 12.48 -8.82 -7.20
N VAL A 68 11.94 -9.99 -6.84
CA VAL A 68 10.78 -10.54 -7.54
C VAL A 68 9.53 -9.99 -6.86
N VAL A 69 8.82 -9.09 -7.53
CA VAL A 69 7.71 -8.36 -6.91
C VAL A 69 6.37 -8.92 -7.38
N LEU A 70 5.48 -9.26 -6.46
CA LEU A 70 4.09 -9.60 -6.73
C LEU A 70 3.19 -8.47 -6.21
N THR A 71 2.49 -7.77 -7.11
CA THR A 71 1.48 -6.79 -6.70
C THR A 71 0.10 -7.42 -6.64
N VAL A 72 -0.71 -7.03 -5.65
CA VAL A 72 -2.02 -7.65 -5.36
C VAL A 72 -3.15 -6.69 -5.71
N ASP A 73 -4.12 -7.14 -6.50
CA ASP A 73 -5.37 -6.41 -6.81
C ASP A 73 -6.45 -6.76 -5.78
N TYR A 74 -6.23 -6.36 -4.53
CA TYR A 74 -7.12 -6.74 -3.43
C TYR A 74 -8.52 -6.16 -3.64
N ARG A 75 -9.54 -6.89 -3.17
CA ARG A 75 -10.93 -6.46 -3.26
C ARG A 75 -11.14 -5.14 -2.54
N LEU A 76 -11.65 -4.16 -3.27
CA LEU A 76 -11.84 -2.82 -2.75
C LEU A 76 -13.08 -2.73 -1.85
N ALA A 77 -12.90 -2.04 -0.72
CA ALA A 77 -13.99 -1.63 0.15
C ALA A 77 -14.94 -0.68 -0.59
N PRO A 78 -16.25 -0.71 -0.26
CA PRO A 78 -17.22 0.19 -0.88
C PRO A 78 -16.81 1.65 -0.69
N ARG A 79 -16.83 2.43 -1.79
CA ARG A 79 -16.49 3.85 -1.74
C ARG A 79 -17.38 4.55 -0.72
N TRP A 80 -16.75 5.33 0.16
CA TRP A 80 -17.44 6.31 0.98
C TRP A 80 -17.28 7.70 0.38
N GLY A 81 -18.32 8.51 0.46
CA GLY A 81 -18.23 9.93 0.13
C GLY A 81 -17.42 10.65 1.21
N PHE A 82 -16.43 11.46 0.82
CA PHE A 82 -15.72 12.37 1.74
C PHE A 82 -16.54 13.60 2.16
N ARG A 83 -17.78 13.71 1.64
CA ARG A 83 -18.72 14.81 1.92
C ARG A 83 -20.05 14.21 2.37
N GLY A 84 -20.48 14.55 3.59
CA GLY A 84 -21.74 14.13 4.17
C GLY A 84 -21.65 12.88 5.06
N PRO A 85 -22.77 12.43 5.62
CA PRO A 85 -22.82 11.25 6.48
C PRO A 85 -22.31 10.02 5.73
N VAL A 86 -21.45 9.22 6.38
CA VAL A 86 -20.93 7.98 5.80
C VAL A 86 -22.08 6.97 5.65
N ARG A 87 -22.77 7.00 4.51
CA ARG A 87 -23.68 5.93 4.10
C ARG A 87 -22.89 4.86 3.36
N LEU A 88 -22.58 3.82 4.10
CA LEU A 88 -21.91 2.63 3.62
C LEU A 88 -22.89 1.79 2.78
N ALA A 89 -22.66 1.71 1.47
CA ALA A 89 -23.40 0.77 0.62
C ALA A 89 -23.16 -0.68 1.09
N PRO A 90 -24.17 -1.57 1.05
CA PRO A 90 -23.94 -3.00 1.29
C PRO A 90 -22.83 -3.53 0.37
N SER A 91 -21.85 -4.22 0.93
CA SER A 91 -20.74 -4.80 0.17
C SER A 91 -20.16 -5.96 0.94
N ALA A 92 -19.88 -7.06 0.23
CA ALA A 92 -19.15 -8.20 0.75
C ALA A 92 -17.65 -7.90 0.93
N ASN A 93 -17.11 -6.88 0.25
CA ASN A 93 -15.68 -6.56 0.25
C ASN A 93 -15.28 -5.66 1.44
N ARG A 94 -15.79 -5.97 2.63
CA ARG A 94 -15.43 -5.29 3.87
C ARG A 94 -14.33 -6.06 4.58
N TYR A 95 -13.74 -5.44 5.60
CA TYR A 95 -12.91 -6.20 6.53
C TYR A 95 -13.61 -7.51 6.96
N PRO A 96 -12.94 -8.67 6.92
CA PRO A 96 -11.50 -8.87 6.69
C PRO A 96 -11.08 -9.15 5.23
N VAL A 97 -11.98 -9.12 4.25
CA VAL A 97 -11.73 -9.57 2.86
C VAL A 97 -10.46 -9.01 2.22
N PRO A 98 -10.16 -7.69 2.26
CA PRO A 98 -8.92 -7.17 1.67
C PRO A 98 -7.64 -7.67 2.35
N VAL A 99 -7.71 -7.98 3.65
CA VAL A 99 -6.59 -8.56 4.40
C VAL A 99 -6.41 -10.03 4.01
N ASP A 100 -7.51 -10.77 3.89
CA ASP A 100 -7.48 -12.16 3.43
C ASP A 100 -6.88 -12.28 2.02
N ASP A 101 -7.22 -11.38 1.10
CA ASP A 101 -6.64 -11.36 -0.24
C ASP A 101 -5.10 -11.20 -0.20
N VAL A 102 -4.59 -10.31 0.66
CA VAL A 102 -3.14 -10.14 0.85
C VAL A 102 -2.49 -11.37 1.47
N VAL A 103 -3.16 -12.03 2.42
CA VAL A 103 -2.69 -13.27 3.04
C VAL A 103 -2.64 -14.42 2.03
N ASP A 104 -3.69 -14.56 1.20
CA ASP A 104 -3.79 -15.62 0.20
C ASP A 104 -2.72 -15.42 -0.89
N ALA A 105 -2.55 -14.19 -1.39
CA ALA A 105 -1.47 -13.87 -2.32
C ALA A 105 -0.08 -14.11 -1.72
N PHE A 106 0.13 -13.80 -0.44
CA PHE A 106 1.40 -14.04 0.23
C PHE A 106 1.73 -15.53 0.34
N ARG A 107 0.75 -16.36 0.72
CA ARG A 107 0.94 -17.81 0.86
C ARG A 107 1.21 -18.49 -0.48
N ASP A 108 0.37 -18.21 -1.48
CA ASP A 108 0.57 -18.72 -2.85
C ASP A 108 1.96 -18.33 -3.37
N PHE A 109 2.37 -17.08 -3.16
CA PHE A 109 3.68 -16.64 -3.62
C PHE A 109 4.83 -17.30 -2.84
N ALA A 110 4.71 -17.44 -1.52
CA ALA A 110 5.72 -18.11 -0.71
C ALA A 110 5.93 -19.56 -1.15
N GLU A 111 4.85 -20.28 -1.42
CA GLU A 111 4.89 -21.65 -1.93
C GLU A 111 5.58 -21.72 -3.30
N ARG A 112 5.20 -20.85 -4.24
CA ARG A 112 5.78 -20.82 -5.59
C ARG A 112 7.25 -20.41 -5.63
N GLN A 113 7.68 -19.54 -4.71
CA GLN A 113 9.07 -19.12 -4.58
C GLN A 113 9.91 -20.09 -3.75
N GLN A 114 9.27 -21.05 -3.06
CA GLN A 114 9.91 -21.91 -2.06
C GLN A 114 10.73 -21.12 -1.03
N ASP A 115 10.25 -19.91 -0.71
CA ASP A 115 10.91 -18.99 0.22
C ASP A 115 9.87 -18.05 0.84
N VAL A 116 10.15 -17.54 2.03
CA VAL A 116 9.26 -16.57 2.71
C VAL A 116 9.49 -15.17 2.14
N PRO A 117 8.50 -14.55 1.47
CA PRO A 117 8.68 -13.24 0.88
C PRO A 117 8.70 -12.12 1.93
N LEU A 118 9.22 -10.97 1.51
CA LEU A 118 8.98 -9.69 2.16
C LEU A 118 7.52 -9.28 1.92
N LEU A 119 6.97 -8.44 2.78
CA LEU A 119 5.63 -7.89 2.62
C LEU A 119 5.66 -6.36 2.76
N GLY A 120 4.98 -5.64 1.88
CA GLY A 120 4.97 -4.19 1.94
C GLY A 120 3.80 -3.56 1.22
N GLY A 121 3.68 -2.25 1.37
CA GLY A 121 2.68 -1.47 0.65
C GLY A 121 2.79 0.01 0.92
N ALA A 122 1.87 0.76 0.28
CA ALA A 122 1.79 2.21 0.37
C ALA A 122 0.43 2.67 0.92
N SER A 123 0.42 3.66 1.82
CA SER A 123 -0.81 4.24 2.39
C SER A 123 -1.74 3.16 2.97
N ALA A 124 -2.98 3.04 2.47
CA ALA A 124 -3.91 1.97 2.80
C ALA A 124 -3.32 0.57 2.60
N GLY A 125 -2.52 0.35 1.54
CA GLY A 125 -1.82 -0.90 1.29
C GLY A 125 -0.77 -1.22 2.34
N ALA A 126 -0.11 -0.21 2.92
CA ALA A 126 0.81 -0.41 4.05
C ALA A 126 0.06 -0.86 5.31
N CYS A 127 -1.17 -0.36 5.52
CA CYS A 127 -2.05 -0.80 6.61
C CYS A 127 -2.52 -2.26 6.40
N LEU A 128 -2.90 -2.63 5.17
CA LEU A 128 -3.24 -4.00 4.81
C LEU A 128 -2.05 -4.95 4.97
N ALA A 129 -0.85 -4.54 4.55
CA ALA A 129 0.39 -5.31 4.73
C ALA A 129 0.67 -5.61 6.21
N VAL A 130 0.51 -4.63 7.11
CA VAL A 130 0.67 -4.86 8.56
C VAL A 130 -0.43 -5.77 9.11
N SER A 131 -1.69 -5.57 8.70
CA SER A 131 -2.80 -6.41 9.13
C SER A 131 -2.62 -7.87 8.69
N ALA A 132 -2.17 -8.09 7.45
CA ALA A 132 -1.85 -9.42 6.93
C ALA A 132 -0.65 -10.04 7.67
N ALA A 133 0.40 -9.26 7.96
CA ALA A 133 1.54 -9.75 8.75
C ALA A 133 1.13 -10.22 10.16
N GLN A 134 0.13 -9.58 10.78
CA GLN A 134 -0.42 -10.03 12.06
C GLN A 134 -1.16 -11.36 11.92
N SER A 135 -2.03 -11.50 10.92
CA SER A 135 -2.73 -12.77 10.62
C SER A 135 -1.76 -13.92 10.28
N LEU A 136 -0.69 -13.60 9.54
CA LEU A 136 0.38 -14.53 9.18
C LEU A 136 1.21 -14.95 10.40
N ARG A 137 1.55 -14.02 11.31
CA ARG A 137 2.22 -14.34 12.58
C ARG A 137 1.41 -15.35 13.38
N ASP A 138 0.12 -15.12 13.52
CA ASP A 138 -0.76 -15.94 14.36
C ASP A 138 -0.94 -17.36 13.76
N SER A 139 -0.61 -17.55 12.47
CA SER A 139 -0.59 -18.84 11.77
C SER A 139 0.83 -19.39 11.50
N GLY A 140 1.89 -18.76 12.03
CA GLY A 140 3.28 -19.24 11.90
C GLY A 140 3.99 -18.92 10.58
N ALA A 141 3.42 -18.08 9.72
CA ALA A 141 3.91 -17.78 8.36
C ALA A 141 4.45 -16.34 8.21
N LEU A 142 5.22 -15.87 9.20
CA LEU A 142 5.61 -14.46 9.36
C LEU A 142 6.51 -13.95 8.22
N PRO A 143 6.21 -12.79 7.59
CA PRO A 143 7.09 -12.19 6.58
C PRO A 143 8.49 -11.87 7.10
N LYS A 144 9.52 -12.03 6.25
CA LYS A 144 10.93 -11.77 6.63
C LYS A 144 11.17 -10.33 7.09
N LYS A 145 10.57 -9.36 6.40
CA LYS A 145 10.62 -7.92 6.71
C LYS A 145 9.36 -7.23 6.18
N LEU A 146 9.09 -6.06 6.74
CA LEU A 146 8.02 -5.17 6.28
C LEU A 146 8.57 -3.91 5.60
N LEU A 147 8.01 -3.56 4.44
CA LEU A 147 8.30 -2.29 3.73
C LEU A 147 7.03 -1.41 3.73
N LEU A 148 7.04 -0.37 4.56
CA LEU A 148 5.83 0.37 4.92
C LEU A 148 5.93 1.84 4.50
N ALA A 149 5.31 2.20 3.38
CA ALA A 149 5.33 3.58 2.87
C ALA A 149 4.09 4.36 3.35
N TYR A 150 4.31 5.41 4.16
CA TYR A 150 3.31 6.40 4.60
C TYR A 150 1.95 5.80 5.01
N GLY A 151 1.99 4.70 5.77
CA GLY A 151 0.79 3.95 6.15
C GLY A 151 -0.08 4.63 7.21
N THR A 152 -1.34 4.21 7.26
CA THR A 152 -2.34 4.65 8.24
C THR A 152 -2.63 3.53 9.25
N TYR A 153 -2.13 3.64 10.47
CA TYR A 153 -2.19 2.54 11.47
C TYR A 153 -3.15 2.77 12.63
N HIS A 154 -3.68 3.99 12.77
CA HIS A 154 -4.57 4.36 13.86
C HIS A 154 -5.93 4.77 13.28
N ALA A 155 -7.00 4.17 13.80
CA ALA A 155 -8.38 4.56 13.45
C ALA A 155 -8.72 5.96 13.98
N ALA A 156 -8.17 6.31 15.14
CA ALA A 156 -8.21 7.66 15.71
C ALA A 156 -6.79 8.09 16.06
N LEU A 157 -6.39 9.26 15.58
CA LEU A 157 -5.10 9.84 15.97
C LEU A 157 -5.16 10.29 17.43
N PRO A 158 -4.07 10.11 18.20
CA PRO A 158 -3.98 10.73 19.51
C PRO A 158 -4.06 12.26 19.38
N PRO A 159 -4.44 12.97 20.47
CA PRO A 159 -4.41 14.42 20.49
C PRO A 159 -3.03 14.94 20.05
N ILE A 160 -3.00 15.85 19.09
CA ILE A 160 -1.74 16.45 18.62
C ILE A 160 -1.24 17.41 19.70
N PRO A 161 -0.03 17.21 20.27
CA PRO A 161 0.56 18.14 21.23
C PRO A 161 0.68 19.55 20.65
N ASP A 162 0.55 20.58 21.49
CA ASP A 162 0.55 21.98 21.04
C ASP A 162 1.84 22.37 20.29
N GLU A 163 2.97 21.80 20.70
CA GLU A 163 4.24 21.99 20.01
C GLU A 163 4.22 21.45 18.56
N VAL A 164 3.67 20.25 18.35
CA VAL A 164 3.54 19.66 17.01
C VAL A 164 2.51 20.42 16.19
N ARG A 165 1.43 20.88 16.84
CA ARG A 165 0.37 21.69 16.22
C ARG A 165 0.92 23.03 15.72
N ALA A 166 1.78 23.69 16.50
CA ALA A 166 2.42 24.95 16.12
C ALA A 166 3.33 24.80 14.89
N ARG A 167 4.00 23.64 14.75
CA ARG A 167 4.91 23.35 13.62
C ARG A 167 4.19 22.85 12.36
N THR A 168 2.95 22.35 12.48
CA THR A 168 2.17 21.78 11.35
C THR A 168 1.22 22.80 10.72
N ARG A 169 0.90 23.90 11.42
CA ARG A 169 0.30 25.07 10.79
C ARG A 169 1.41 25.77 10.00
N GLY A 170 1.39 25.67 8.67
CA GLY A 170 2.28 26.46 7.83
C GLY A 170 2.22 27.94 8.22
N CYS A 171 3.34 28.68 8.09
CA CYS A 171 3.43 30.07 8.51
C CYS A 171 2.22 30.87 8.06
N THR A 172 1.28 31.13 8.96
CA THR A 172 0.28 32.15 8.75
C THR A 172 1.05 33.46 8.83
N ALA A 173 1.35 34.06 7.68
CA ALA A 173 1.80 35.44 7.63
C ALA A 173 0.68 36.31 8.19
N SER A 174 0.68 36.55 9.50
CA SER A 174 -0.09 37.60 10.12
C SER A 174 0.66 38.90 9.88
N SER A 175 0.49 39.51 8.70
CA SER A 175 0.83 40.91 8.51
C SER A 175 -0.45 41.75 8.63
N SER A 176 -0.91 41.97 9.86
CA SER A 176 -1.73 43.14 10.16
C SER A 176 -0.77 44.34 10.18
N SER A 177 -0.54 44.98 9.04
CA SER A 177 0.01 46.33 9.04
C SER A 177 -1.13 47.27 9.44
N GLY A 178 -1.03 47.81 10.66
CA GLY A 178 -1.93 48.84 11.15
C GLY A 178 -1.86 50.05 10.23
N ARG A 179 -2.98 50.39 9.62
CA ARG A 179 -3.18 51.66 8.92
C ARG A 179 -3.80 52.61 9.94
N THR A 180 -3.00 53.51 10.49
CA THR A 180 -3.48 54.64 11.30
C THR A 180 -4.27 55.61 10.39
N PRO A 181 -5.43 56.15 10.81
CA PRO A 181 -6.14 57.14 10.02
C PRO A 181 -5.47 58.51 10.17
N SER A 182 -5.19 59.18 9.05
CA SER A 182 -4.78 60.57 9.03
C SER A 182 -6.01 61.46 9.24
N THR A 183 -6.01 62.25 10.31
CA THR A 183 -6.95 63.36 10.52
C THR A 183 -6.59 64.50 9.57
N GLY A 184 -7.55 64.88 8.72
CA GLY A 184 -7.61 66.15 8.02
C GLY A 184 -8.84 66.91 8.48
#